data_AF-A0A936EAQ4-F1
#
_entry.id   AF-A0A936EAQ4-F1
#
_cell.length_a   1.000
_cell.length_b   1.000
_cell.length_c   1.000
_cell.angle_alpha   90.00
_cell.angle_beta   90.00
_cell.angle_gamma   90.00
#
_symmetry.space_group_name_H-M   'P 1'
#
loop_
_entity.id
_entity.type
_entity.pdbx_description
1 polymer ?
#
loop_
_entity_poly.entity_id
_entity_poly.type
_entity_poly.pdbx_seq_one_letter_code
_entity_poly.pdbx_strand_id
1 'polypeptide(L)'
;MATAQESSPLTFDLKEELLAKIDAARNQLGMATNSEVIRHAIETFDYSTYVAPVKAHRQISVRLRLDSKQRLVKLAKKHDVSVGELLRTALDSLPVKAGKKVAKKK
;
A
#
# COMPACT_ATOMS: atom_id res chain seq x y z
N MET A 1 21.16 -16.86 -30.78
CA MET A 1 20.01 -16.03 -30.33
C MET A 1 19.34 -16.79 -29.19
N ALA A 2 19.58 -16.41 -27.93
CA ALA A 2 18.92 -17.05 -26.80
C ALA A 2 17.46 -16.61 -26.78
N THR A 3 16.54 -17.54 -27.04
CA THR A 3 15.11 -17.31 -26.86
C THR A 3 14.86 -17.04 -25.38
N ALA A 4 14.29 -15.87 -25.05
CA ALA A 4 13.95 -15.51 -23.69
C ALA A 4 13.02 -16.58 -23.11
N GLN A 5 13.51 -17.32 -22.11
CA GLN A 5 12.72 -18.34 -21.43
C GLN A 5 11.70 -17.63 -20.53
N GLU A 6 10.41 -17.80 -20.84
CA GLU A 6 9.34 -17.19 -20.05
C GLU A 6 9.33 -17.78 -18.63
N SER A 7 9.40 -16.92 -17.62
CA SER A 7 9.33 -17.30 -16.21
C SER A 7 7.88 -17.59 -15.79
N SER A 8 7.71 -18.23 -14.64
CA SER A 8 6.38 -18.40 -14.04
C SER A 8 5.67 -17.04 -13.86
N PRO A 9 4.33 -16.99 -13.98
CA PRO A 9 3.57 -15.75 -13.86
C PRO A 9 3.80 -15.03 -12.52
N LEU A 10 4.08 -13.73 -12.58
CA LEU A 10 4.18 -12.87 -11.39
C LEU A 10 2.81 -12.26 -11.10
N THR A 11 2.23 -12.58 -9.94
CA THR A 11 0.92 -12.06 -9.51
C THR A 11 1.09 -10.99 -8.43
N PHE A 12 0.40 -9.86 -8.59
CA PHE A 12 0.38 -8.77 -7.62
C PHE A 12 -0.94 -8.00 -7.71
N ASP A 13 -1.35 -7.36 -6.61
CA ASP A 13 -2.54 -6.52 -6.57
C ASP A 13 -2.26 -5.13 -7.17
N LEU A 14 -3.17 -4.66 -8.03
CA LEU A 14 -3.09 -3.36 -8.68
C LEU A 14 -4.31 -2.51 -8.34
N LYS A 15 -4.09 -1.22 -8.03
CA LYS A 15 -5.18 -0.25 -7.86
C LYS A 15 -5.90 -0.02 -9.19
N GLU A 16 -7.22 0.18 -9.15
CA GLU A 16 -8.04 0.47 -10.35
C GLU A 16 -7.50 1.66 -11.15
N GLU A 17 -7.04 2.72 -10.49
CA GLU A 17 -6.44 3.89 -11.14
C GLU A 17 -5.21 3.54 -11.99
N LEU A 18 -4.42 2.55 -11.57
CA LEU A 18 -3.25 2.09 -12.32
C LEU A 18 -3.63 1.14 -13.45
N LEU A 19 -4.74 0.40 -13.33
CA LEU A 19 -5.28 -0.41 -14.42
C LEU A 19 -5.65 0.48 -15.62
N ALA A 20 -6.34 1.59 -15.36
CA ALA A 20 -6.65 2.58 -16.40
C ALA A 20 -5.40 3.17 -17.07
N LYS A 21 -4.28 3.34 -16.32
CA LYS A 21 -3.01 3.77 -16.90
C LYS A 21 -2.39 2.73 -17.83
N ILE A 22 -2.55 1.43 -17.53
CA ILE A 22 -2.07 0.36 -18.42
C ILE A 22 -2.80 0.43 -19.76
N ASP A 23 -4.13 0.57 -19.74
CA ASP A 23 -4.92 0.64 -20.98
C ASP A 23 -4.57 1.89 -21.81
N ALA A 24 -4.37 3.05 -21.15
CA ALA A 24 -3.92 4.26 -21.82
C ALA A 24 -2.53 4.08 -22.47
N ALA A 25 -1.58 3.46 -21.76
CA ALA A 25 -0.25 3.18 -22.28
C ALA A 25 -0.28 2.21 -23.46
N ARG A 26 -1.14 1.17 -23.43
CA ARG A 26 -1.33 0.25 -24.57
C ARG A 26 -1.74 1.00 -25.82
N ASN A 27 -2.73 1.88 -25.71
CA ASN A 27 -3.23 2.65 -26.84
C ASN A 27 -2.22 3.67 -27.36
N GLN A 28 -1.51 4.37 -26.46
CA GLN A 28 -0.54 5.41 -26.84
C GLN A 28 0.75 4.85 -27.44
N LEU A 29 1.24 3.73 -26.92
CA LEU A 29 2.50 3.13 -27.34
C LEU A 29 2.31 1.97 -28.33
N GLY A 30 1.07 1.66 -28.70
CA GLY A 30 0.74 0.58 -29.63
C GLY A 30 1.04 -0.83 -29.09
N MET A 31 1.02 -1.02 -27.77
CA MET A 31 1.37 -2.29 -27.13
C MET A 31 0.18 -3.25 -27.07
N ALA A 32 0.44 -4.51 -27.42
CA ALA A 32 -0.60 -5.51 -27.60
C ALA A 32 -1.13 -6.07 -26.27
N THR A 33 -0.32 -6.09 -25.21
CA THR A 33 -0.68 -6.75 -23.94
C THR A 33 -0.29 -5.96 -22.70
N ASN A 34 -0.96 -6.21 -21.58
CA ASN A 34 -0.58 -5.62 -20.28
C ASN A 34 0.86 -6.01 -19.90
N SER A 35 1.27 -7.26 -20.15
CA SER A 35 2.63 -7.73 -19.87
C SER A 35 3.70 -6.98 -20.65
N GLU A 36 3.39 -6.50 -21.86
CA GLU A 36 4.30 -5.66 -22.64
C GLU A 36 4.45 -4.26 -22.03
N VAL A 37 3.35 -3.65 -21.58
CA VAL A 37 3.39 -2.38 -20.84
C VAL A 37 4.20 -2.51 -19.56
N ILE A 38 3.99 -3.59 -18.78
CA ILE A 38 4.73 -3.80 -17.54
C ILE A 38 6.23 -3.98 -17.81
N ARG A 39 6.61 -4.74 -18.85
CA ARG A 39 8.03 -4.87 -19.25
C ARG A 39 8.62 -3.51 -19.63
N HIS A 40 7.95 -2.75 -20.48
CA HIS A 40 8.39 -1.42 -20.87
C HIS A 40 8.52 -0.46 -19.67
N ALA A 41 7.58 -0.51 -18.74
CA ALA A 41 7.63 0.31 -17.53
C ALA A 41 8.84 -0.02 -16.65
N ILE A 42 9.18 -1.30 -16.49
CA ILE A 42 10.35 -1.72 -15.70
C ILE A 42 11.65 -1.34 -16.41
N GLU A 43 11.72 -1.45 -17.73
CA GLU A 43 12.92 -1.09 -18.51
C GLU A 43 13.19 0.41 -18.53
N THR A 44 12.15 1.24 -18.48
CA THR A 44 12.26 2.71 -18.58
C THR A 44 12.28 3.42 -17.23
N PHE A 45 11.86 2.75 -16.15
CA PHE A 45 11.82 3.36 -14.83
C PHE A 45 13.20 3.44 -14.18
N ASP A 46 13.59 4.64 -13.74
CA ASP A 46 14.84 4.85 -13.02
C ASP A 46 14.71 4.44 -11.54
N TYR A 47 15.05 3.19 -11.24
CA TYR A 47 15.06 2.64 -9.89
C TYR A 47 16.10 3.29 -8.96
N SER A 48 17.09 4.03 -9.47
CA SER A 48 18.04 4.75 -8.61
C SER A 48 17.36 5.89 -7.84
N THR A 49 16.27 6.42 -8.40
CA THR A 49 15.44 7.46 -7.77
C THR A 49 14.35 6.90 -6.86
N TYR A 50 14.15 5.58 -6.85
CA TYR A 50 13.09 4.96 -6.08
C TYR A 50 13.38 5.04 -4.59
N VAL A 51 12.64 5.91 -3.91
CA VAL A 51 12.57 5.92 -2.45
C VAL A 51 11.27 5.24 -2.05
N ALA A 52 11.38 4.07 -1.40
CA ALA A 52 10.22 3.40 -0.84
C ALA A 52 9.45 4.40 0.03
N PRO A 53 8.15 4.63 -0.20
CA PRO A 53 7.37 5.52 0.63
C PRO A 53 7.47 4.98 2.05
N VAL A 54 8.13 5.74 2.94
CA VAL A 54 8.25 5.40 4.34
C VAL A 54 6.83 5.43 4.88
N LYS A 55 6.16 4.27 4.89
CA LYS A 55 4.95 4.08 5.69
C LYS A 55 5.43 4.17 7.12
N ALA A 56 5.43 5.38 7.69
CA ALA A 56 5.85 5.68 9.05
C ALA A 56 4.85 5.11 10.07
N HIS A 57 4.41 3.87 9.87
CA HIS A 57 3.54 3.13 10.76
C HIS A 57 4.45 2.24 11.58
N ARG A 58 4.69 2.62 12.84
CA ARG A 58 5.37 1.75 13.79
C ARG A 58 4.34 0.81 14.40
N GLN A 59 4.60 -0.48 14.34
CA GLN A 59 3.83 -1.44 15.11
C GLN A 59 4.17 -1.26 16.59
N ILE A 60 3.13 -1.04 17.40
CA ILE A 60 3.23 -0.96 18.86
C ILE A 60 2.31 -2.01 19.48
N SER A 61 2.73 -2.55 20.62
CA SER A 61 1.92 -3.48 21.40
C SER A 61 1.37 -2.75 22.62
N VAL A 62 0.05 -2.72 22.76
CA VAL A 62 -0.64 -2.10 23.91
C VAL A 62 -1.47 -3.14 24.65
N ARG A 63 -1.61 -2.97 25.96
CA ARG A 63 -2.49 -3.81 26.78
C ARG A 63 -3.84 -3.14 26.89
N LEU A 64 -4.90 -3.85 26.52
CA LEU A 64 -6.29 -3.43 26.68
C LEU A 64 -6.97 -4.32 27.72
N ARG A 65 -7.95 -3.77 28.42
CA ARG A 65 -8.86 -4.58 29.25
C ARG A 65 -9.64 -5.55 28.35
N LEU A 66 -9.98 -6.72 28.89
CA LEU A 66 -10.57 -7.83 28.12
C LEU A 66 -11.90 -7.44 27.47
N ASP A 67 -12.76 -6.75 28.22
CA ASP A 67 -14.04 -6.20 27.77
C ASP A 67 -13.88 -5.22 26.60
N SER A 68 -12.90 -4.32 26.71
CA SER A 68 -12.58 -3.32 25.69
C SER A 68 -12.08 -3.99 24.40
N LYS A 69 -11.19 -4.98 24.53
CA LYS A 69 -10.70 -5.77 23.39
C LYS A 69 -11.82 -6.53 22.68
N GLN A 70 -12.71 -7.19 23.44
CA GLN A 70 -13.81 -7.96 22.87
C GLN A 70 -14.80 -7.06 22.11
N ARG A 71 -15.16 -5.91 22.68
CA ARG A 71 -16.02 -4.92 22.00
C ARG A 71 -15.40 -4.42 20.71
N LEU A 72 -14.10 -4.12 20.74
CA LEU A 72 -13.37 -3.62 19.58
C LEU A 72 -13.32 -4.66 18.44
N VAL A 73 -13.09 -5.94 18.76
CA VAL A 73 -13.12 -7.03 17.77
C VAL A 73 -14.52 -7.21 17.16
N LYS A 74 -15.57 -7.13 17.97
CA LYS A 74 -16.96 -7.20 17.46
C LYS A 74 -17.26 -6.03 16.52
N LEU A 75 -16.81 -4.82 16.86
CA LEU A 75 -17.00 -3.64 16.04
C LEU A 75 -16.25 -3.74 14.71
N ALA A 76 -14.99 -4.19 14.74
CA ALA A 76 -14.16 -4.42 13.56
C ALA A 76 -14.87 -5.35 12.56
N LYS A 77 -15.38 -6.49 13.05
CA LYS A 77 -16.17 -7.44 12.24
C LYS A 77 -17.46 -6.83 11.69
N LYS A 78 -18.18 -6.05 12.48
CA LYS A 78 -19.44 -5.42 12.07
C LYS A 78 -19.25 -4.43 10.91
N HIS A 79 -18.11 -3.73 10.88
CA HIS A 79 -17.80 -2.71 9.90
C HIS A 79 -16.87 -3.19 8.78
N ASP A 80 -16.52 -4.47 8.75
CA ASP A 80 -15.57 -5.07 7.81
C ASP A 80 -14.22 -4.33 7.72
N VAL A 81 -13.73 -3.87 8.88
CA VAL A 81 -12.44 -3.17 9.00
C VAL A 81 -11.53 -3.87 10.00
N SER A 82 -10.23 -3.60 9.92
CA SER A 82 -9.29 -4.12 10.90
C SER A 82 -9.45 -3.44 12.27
N VAL A 83 -9.12 -4.16 13.35
CA VAL A 83 -9.02 -3.59 14.70
C VAL A 83 -8.03 -2.41 14.73
N GLY A 84 -6.95 -2.50 13.96
CA GLY A 84 -5.97 -1.43 13.84
C GLY A 84 -6.54 -0.16 13.21
N GLU A 85 -7.48 -0.29 12.26
CA GLU A 85 -8.16 0.85 11.65
C GLU A 85 -8.96 1.63 12.69
N LEU A 86 -9.80 0.92 13.46
CA LEU A 86 -10.58 1.52 14.55
C LEU A 86 -9.70 2.22 15.59
N LEU A 87 -8.56 1.62 15.94
CA LEU A 87 -7.61 2.23 16.87
C LEU A 87 -6.96 3.49 16.30
N ARG A 88 -6.61 3.51 15.01
CA ARG A 88 -6.06 4.72 14.36
C ARG A 88 -7.08 5.85 14.35
N THR A 89 -8.32 5.57 13.93
CA THR A 89 -9.40 6.57 13.92
C THR A 89 -9.70 7.10 15.33
N ALA A 90 -9.73 6.22 16.33
CA ALA A 90 -9.94 6.63 17.72
C ALA A 90 -8.78 7.47 18.29
N LEU A 91 -7.54 7.21 17.86
CA LEU A 91 -6.38 8.03 18.24
C LEU A 91 -6.39 9.39 17.52
N ASP A 92 -6.82 9.43 16.26
CA ASP A 92 -6.88 10.66 15.45
C ASP A 92 -7.95 11.65 15.96
N SER A 93 -9.02 11.13 16.59
CA SER A 93 -10.07 11.97 17.18
C SER A 93 -9.74 12.56 18.55
N LEU A 94 -8.59 12.22 19.14
CA LEU A 94 -8.19 12.78 20.42
C LEU A 94 -7.89 14.28 20.28
N PRO A 95 -8.44 15.16 21.14
CA PRO A 95 -8.22 16.60 21.10
C PRO A 95 -6.84 16.96 21.67
N VAL A 96 -5.77 16.45 21.06
CA VAL A 96 -4.39 16.74 21.45
C VAL A 96 -3.92 17.93 20.63
N LYS A 97 -3.68 19.07 21.27
CA LYS A 97 -2.93 20.17 20.64
C LYS A 97 -1.59 19.60 20.21
N ALA A 98 -1.28 19.64 18.92
CA ALA A 98 -0.05 19.10 18.36
C ALA A 98 1.18 19.73 19.06
N GLY A 99 1.70 19.05 20.09
CA GLY A 99 3.00 19.34 20.67
C GLY A 99 4.04 19.02 19.61
N LYS A 100 4.86 20.02 19.25
CA LYS A 100 5.98 20.00 18.28
C LYS A 100 6.32 18.59 17.78
N LYS A 101 6.14 18.36 16.47
CA LYS A 101 6.73 17.23 15.76
C LYS A 101 8.21 17.12 16.15
N VAL A 102 8.55 16.17 17.03
CA VAL A 102 9.95 15.86 17.29
C VAL A 102 10.43 15.12 16.06
N ALA A 103 10.99 15.87 15.12
CA ALA A 103 11.78 15.37 14.02
C ALA A 103 12.96 14.60 14.62
N LYS A 104 12.80 13.27 14.80
CA LYS A 104 13.92 12.40 15.16
C LYS A 104 14.72 12.14 13.88
N LYS A 105 15.75 12.96 13.72
CA LYS A 105 16.90 12.79 12.83
C LYS A 105 17.66 11.53 13.25
N LYS A 106 17.83 10.57 12.35
CA LYS A 106 19.09 9.86 12.05
C LYS A 106 18.85 8.80 10.98
#